data_AF-A0A0C2N2M3-F1
#
_entry.id   AF-A0A0C2N2M3-F1
#
_cell.length_a   1.000
_cell.length_b   1.000
_cell.length_c   1.000
_cell.angle_alpha   90.00
_cell.angle_beta   90.00
_cell.angle_gamma   90.00
#
_symmetry.space_group_name_H-M   'P 1'
#
loop_
_entity.id
_entity.type
_entity.pdbx_description
1 polymer ?
#
loop_
_entity_poly.entity_id
_entity_poly.type
_entity_poly.pdbx_seq_one_letter_code
_entity_poly.pdbx_strand_id
1 'polypeptide(L)'
;MSVKPKTDAEKRRQLSVRRIPLIEGLKSIKSTFNRHLHFTVIKDRNVATTNDYYLALAHTVLDNMVGRWIQTKQRHFEVDPKRVYYISLEFYMSRSLTNAMINLGIADECDSAMYSLGLDMEELEDSEQDAGLGNGGLGRLAACFLDSMATLEYPALGYGLRYEYGLFKQLVKNFEQVEAPDDWLKKGSPWELPRPEHQYPVHFYGTVECDSDGFNYRIVDPETVIAAAYDLPVPGFGRKAVNTLRLWSARSTKNFDLGYFNHGDYIKAVLDRNKAENITKVLYPNDNFFIGKELRLKQEYFLVSATLQDIIRRYKIPGRVGFDQFPDKVAIQLNDTHPSLAIPELMRLLVDEEHVPWDKAWKITQKTFAYTNHTVLPEALEKWPVDMLEKLLPRILIIIYAINHQHIQSLLKLFPKDTERIRRMSIIEETPIKSVNMAVLSIVCSHTINGVSKLHTNILKNEIFKDFYDIWPMKFQNKTNGITPRRWLLQCNPGLVDLICEKIGEGWITDLFELKRLLALADDPKFLARLGEIKYQNKIKFAAYVKKTYGIDIDPTSIFDVQVKRIHEYKRQLMNCLYIITLYNRIKHNPKGNHTPRTVMIGGKVGMI
;
A
#
# COMPACT_ATOMS: atom_id res chain seq x y z
N MET A 1 43.94 2.98 0.62
CA MET A 1 44.40 4.39 0.56
C MET A 1 43.32 5.21 -0.13
N SER A 2 42.63 6.10 0.59
CA SER A 2 41.49 6.83 0.01
C SER A 2 41.96 8.00 -0.86
N VAL A 3 41.51 8.03 -2.12
CA VAL A 3 41.71 9.13 -3.07
C VAL A 3 41.20 10.45 -2.47
N LYS A 4 42.02 11.50 -2.49
CA LYS A 4 41.61 12.85 -2.05
C LYS A 4 40.53 13.38 -3.00
N PRO A 5 39.38 13.87 -2.50
CA PRO A 5 38.31 14.42 -3.34
C PRO A 5 38.80 15.66 -4.08
N LYS A 6 38.57 15.72 -5.39
CA LYS A 6 39.06 16.75 -6.31
C LYS A 6 38.03 17.86 -6.55
N THR A 7 36.75 17.62 -6.25
CA THR A 7 35.68 18.62 -6.43
C THR A 7 34.96 18.92 -5.11
N ASP A 8 34.35 20.11 -5.02
CA ASP A 8 33.55 20.49 -3.84
C ASP A 8 32.28 19.63 -3.69
N ALA A 9 31.74 19.09 -4.78
CA ALA A 9 30.68 18.09 -4.75
C ALA A 9 31.13 16.78 -4.08
N GLU A 10 32.36 16.32 -4.36
CA GLU A 10 32.95 15.13 -3.73
C GLU A 10 33.28 15.36 -2.25
N LYS A 11 33.77 16.56 -1.88
CA LYS A 11 33.98 16.95 -0.48
C LYS A 11 32.66 16.97 0.31
N ARG A 12 31.59 17.53 -0.28
CA ARG A 12 30.24 17.55 0.33
C ARG A 12 29.66 16.13 0.47
N ARG A 13 29.88 15.23 -0.48
CA ARG A 13 29.50 13.81 -0.39
C ARG A 13 30.26 13.05 0.72
N GLN A 14 31.54 13.35 0.96
CA GLN A 14 32.29 12.68 2.04
C GLN A 14 31.79 13.02 3.45
N LEU A 15 31.27 14.24 3.66
CA LEU A 15 30.74 14.68 4.95
C LEU A 15 29.46 13.93 5.36
N SER A 16 28.63 13.48 4.40
CA SER A 16 27.35 12.81 4.70
C SER A 16 27.49 11.32 5.06
N VAL A 17 28.57 10.65 4.65
CA VAL A 17 28.70 9.18 4.76
C VAL A 17 29.46 8.75 6.02
N ARG A 18 30.38 9.56 6.55
CA ARG A 18 31.31 9.15 7.62
C ARG A 18 30.87 9.47 9.06
N ARG A 19 29.76 10.17 9.26
CA ARG A 19 29.30 10.61 10.60
C ARG A 19 27.78 10.61 10.74
N ILE A 20 27.14 9.48 10.47
CA ILE A 20 25.74 9.31 10.85
C ILE A 20 25.73 8.78 12.31
N PRO A 21 25.30 9.58 13.30
CA PRO A 21 25.26 9.13 14.69
C PRO A 21 24.19 8.05 14.83
N LEU A 22 24.59 6.86 15.27
CA LEU A 22 23.66 5.82 15.70
C LEU A 22 23.30 6.10 17.16
N ILE A 23 21.99 6.19 17.46
CA ILE A 23 21.48 6.45 18.80
C ILE A 23 21.21 5.10 19.45
N GLU A 24 22.28 4.44 19.90
CA GLU A 24 22.20 3.12 20.52
C GLU A 24 22.53 3.21 22.03
N GLY A 25 21.79 2.44 22.82
CA GLY A 25 21.94 2.37 24.27
C GLY A 25 20.98 3.26 25.07
N LEU A 26 20.59 2.76 26.24
CA LEU A 26 19.55 3.30 27.12
C LEU A 26 19.74 4.80 27.46
N LYS A 27 20.97 5.23 27.76
CA LYS A 27 21.28 6.64 28.06
C LYS A 27 21.04 7.55 26.85
N SER A 28 21.37 7.07 25.65
CA SER A 28 21.21 7.81 24.39
C SER A 28 19.73 7.96 24.02
N ILE A 29 18.95 6.89 24.17
CA ILE A 29 17.49 6.90 23.94
C ILE A 29 16.82 7.89 24.89
N LYS A 30 17.12 7.85 26.20
CA LYS A 30 16.56 8.82 27.17
C LYS A 30 16.92 10.26 26.83
N SER A 31 18.18 10.52 26.49
CA SER A 31 18.63 11.86 26.15
C SER A 31 17.91 12.39 24.90
N THR A 32 17.76 11.53 23.89
CA THR A 32 17.11 11.87 22.62
C THR A 32 15.61 12.07 22.80
N PHE A 33 14.96 11.20 23.58
CA PHE A 33 13.56 11.36 23.96
C PHE A 33 13.29 12.69 24.64
N ASN A 34 14.05 13.04 25.68
CA ASN A 34 13.89 14.33 26.36
C ASN A 34 14.20 15.51 25.45
N ARG A 35 15.18 15.36 24.54
CA ARG A 35 15.48 16.37 23.51
C ARG A 35 14.28 16.61 22.60
N HIS A 36 13.63 15.55 22.10
CA HIS A 36 12.43 15.71 21.26
C HIS A 36 11.24 16.25 22.05
N LEU A 37 11.02 15.80 23.28
CA LEU A 37 9.97 16.34 24.14
C LEU A 37 10.13 17.86 24.31
N HIS A 38 11.35 18.34 24.57
CA HIS A 38 11.62 19.74 24.81
C HIS A 38 11.68 20.59 23.52
N PHE A 39 12.39 20.14 22.48
CA PHE A 39 12.69 20.96 21.30
C PHE A 39 11.80 20.68 20.09
N THR A 40 11.21 19.49 20.00
CA THR A 40 10.35 19.11 18.87
C THR A 40 8.88 19.23 19.22
N VAL A 41 8.48 18.69 20.37
CA VAL A 41 7.09 18.75 20.86
C VAL A 41 6.82 20.03 21.64
N ILE A 42 7.87 20.71 22.13
CA ILE A 42 7.79 21.98 22.86
C ILE A 42 7.00 21.82 24.17
N LYS A 43 7.38 20.81 24.95
CA LYS A 43 6.75 20.46 26.22
C LYS A 43 7.79 20.26 27.31
N ASP A 44 7.42 20.62 28.54
CA ASP A 44 8.06 20.12 29.74
C ASP A 44 7.19 19.00 30.38
N ARG A 45 7.78 18.25 31.31
CA ARG A 45 7.11 17.07 31.90
C ARG A 45 5.86 17.39 32.72
N ASN A 46 5.68 18.63 33.18
CA ASN A 46 4.52 18.99 34.01
C ASN A 46 3.23 19.14 33.18
N VAL A 47 3.34 19.38 31.87
CA VAL A 47 2.21 19.65 30.97
C VAL A 47 2.14 18.70 29.77
N ALA A 48 3.05 17.73 29.69
CA ALA A 48 3.09 16.74 28.62
C ALA A 48 1.98 15.70 28.78
N THR A 49 1.22 15.48 27.71
CA THR A 49 0.20 14.44 27.60
C THR A 49 0.79 13.12 27.09
N THR A 50 0.05 12.01 27.18
CA THR A 50 0.45 10.73 26.59
C THR A 50 0.80 10.85 25.10
N ASN A 51 0.06 11.68 24.35
CA ASN A 51 0.34 11.94 22.94
C ASN A 51 1.68 12.66 22.73
N ASP A 52 2.04 13.58 23.62
CA ASP A 52 3.32 14.31 23.55
C ASP A 52 4.49 13.35 23.79
N TYR A 53 4.35 12.44 24.76
CA TYR A 53 5.33 11.39 25.01
C TYR A 53 5.44 10.41 23.84
N TYR A 54 4.32 10.00 23.25
CA TYR A 54 4.32 9.19 22.03
C TYR A 54 5.09 9.87 20.89
N LEU A 55 4.81 11.15 20.60
CA LEU A 55 5.50 11.89 19.53
C LEU A 55 7.01 12.00 19.80
N ALA A 56 7.41 12.27 21.04
CA ALA A 56 8.82 12.31 21.42
C ALA A 56 9.52 10.94 21.21
N LEU A 57 8.85 9.84 21.54
CA LEU A 57 9.36 8.50 21.30
C LEU A 57 9.42 8.17 19.79
N ALA A 58 8.37 8.48 19.04
CA ALA A 58 8.32 8.25 17.59
C ALA A 58 9.44 8.99 16.86
N HIS A 59 9.72 10.25 17.20
CA HIS A 59 10.87 10.99 16.66
C HIS A 59 12.22 10.36 17.06
N THR A 60 12.34 9.86 18.30
CA THR A 60 13.55 9.16 18.77
C THR A 60 13.82 7.88 17.96
N VAL A 61 12.76 7.13 17.64
CA VAL A 61 12.84 5.93 16.79
C VAL A 61 13.13 6.30 15.33
N LEU A 62 12.52 7.38 14.83
CA LEU A 62 12.75 7.87 13.48
C LEU A 62 14.21 8.29 13.25
N ASP A 63 14.84 8.97 14.21
CA ASP A 63 16.26 9.35 14.13
C ASP A 63 17.16 8.13 13.87
N ASN A 64 16.86 7.00 14.51
CA ASN A 64 17.56 5.72 14.31
C ASN A 64 17.34 5.11 12.91
N MET A 65 16.25 5.48 12.24
CA MET A 65 15.87 5.01 10.91
C MET A 65 16.45 5.87 9.80
N VAL A 66 16.42 7.20 9.96
CA VAL A 66 16.83 8.18 8.92
C VAL A 66 18.28 7.97 8.49
N GLY A 67 19.17 7.69 9.44
CA GLY A 67 20.57 7.40 9.13
C GLY A 67 20.75 6.22 8.18
N ARG A 68 20.11 5.09 8.50
CA ARG A 68 20.12 3.87 7.69
C ARG A 68 19.41 4.06 6.34
N TRP A 69 18.39 4.91 6.33
CA TRP A 69 17.65 5.23 5.12
C TRP A 69 18.47 6.02 4.11
N ILE A 70 19.24 7.02 4.57
CA ILE A 70 20.18 7.76 3.72
C ILE A 70 21.23 6.80 3.15
N GLN A 71 21.79 5.91 3.99
CA GLN A 71 22.77 4.92 3.53
C GLN A 71 22.19 3.97 2.48
N THR A 72 20.97 3.49 2.68
CA THR A 72 20.28 2.60 1.72
C THR A 72 20.09 3.31 0.37
N LYS A 73 19.58 4.55 0.39
CA LYS A 73 19.40 5.36 -0.83
C LYS A 73 20.74 5.60 -1.54
N GLN A 74 21.80 5.89 -0.80
CA GLN A 74 23.14 6.14 -1.34
C GLN A 74 23.72 4.87 -1.97
N ARG A 75 23.63 3.72 -1.30
CA ARG A 75 24.05 2.42 -1.84
C ARG A 75 23.31 2.10 -3.14
N HIS A 76 22.00 2.32 -3.19
CA HIS A 76 21.22 2.12 -4.42
C HIS A 76 21.64 3.08 -5.54
N PHE A 77 22.03 4.32 -5.23
CA PHE A 77 22.52 5.27 -6.22
C PHE A 77 23.88 4.85 -6.78
N GLU A 78 24.80 4.40 -5.93
CA GLU A 78 26.16 4.00 -6.31
C GLU A 78 26.21 2.68 -7.09
N VAL A 79 25.46 1.66 -6.65
CA VAL A 79 25.41 0.35 -7.29
C VAL A 79 24.54 0.38 -8.56
N ASP A 80 23.53 1.26 -8.58
CA ASP A 80 22.53 1.36 -9.64
C ASP A 80 21.91 -0.01 -10.02
N PRO A 81 21.31 -0.73 -9.05
CA PRO A 81 20.66 -2.01 -9.33
C PRO A 81 19.36 -1.81 -10.13
N LYS A 82 18.81 -2.89 -10.67
CA LYS A 82 17.41 -2.92 -11.10
C LYS A 82 16.51 -2.63 -9.91
N ARG A 83 15.58 -1.69 -10.03
CA ARG A 83 14.66 -1.27 -8.97
C ARG A 83 13.27 -1.80 -9.22
N VAL A 84 12.61 -2.20 -8.13
CA VAL A 84 11.22 -2.66 -8.14
C VAL A 84 10.30 -1.54 -7.65
N TYR A 85 9.27 -1.23 -8.42
CA TYR A 85 8.28 -0.21 -8.12
C TYR A 85 6.92 -0.88 -7.95
N TYR A 86 6.41 -0.90 -6.72
CA TYR A 86 5.12 -1.49 -6.39
C TYR A 86 4.06 -0.39 -6.33
N ILE A 87 3.17 -0.34 -7.31
CA ILE A 87 2.13 0.69 -7.40
C ILE A 87 0.82 0.13 -6.86
N SER A 88 0.25 0.79 -5.85
CA SER A 88 -1.00 0.38 -5.22
C SER A 88 -1.78 1.60 -4.74
N LEU A 89 -3.09 1.60 -4.94
CA LEU A 89 -3.95 2.61 -4.30
C LEU A 89 -4.11 2.39 -2.79
N GLU A 90 -3.77 1.20 -2.29
CA GLU A 90 -3.88 0.89 -0.86
C GLU A 90 -2.54 0.43 -0.27
N PHE A 91 -2.22 0.95 0.90
CA PHE A 91 -1.19 0.45 1.81
C PHE A 91 -1.75 0.43 3.24
N TYR A 92 -2.16 -0.74 3.72
CA TYR A 92 -2.67 -0.86 5.08
C TYR A 92 -1.51 -1.06 6.06
N MET A 93 -0.76 0.02 6.33
CA MET A 93 0.47 0.00 7.14
C MET A 93 0.19 -0.32 8.61
N SER A 94 -0.93 0.17 9.15
CA SER A 94 -1.26 0.19 10.59
C SER A 94 -0.26 1.05 11.38
N ARG A 95 -0.22 0.90 12.71
CA ARG A 95 0.73 1.56 13.61
C ARG A 95 2.17 1.19 13.27
N SER A 96 3.07 2.17 13.25
CA SER A 96 4.45 2.03 12.80
C SER A 96 5.47 1.96 13.95
N LEU A 97 5.15 2.48 15.14
CA LEU A 97 6.11 2.58 16.25
C LEU A 97 6.71 1.24 16.65
N THR A 98 5.88 0.29 17.08
CA THR A 98 6.32 -1.04 17.52
C THR A 98 7.07 -1.78 16.41
N ASN A 99 6.57 -1.70 15.18
CA ASN A 99 7.20 -2.37 14.05
C ASN A 99 8.58 -1.77 13.72
N ALA A 100 8.72 -0.44 13.79
CA ALA A 100 9.99 0.23 13.61
C ALA A 100 10.98 -0.17 14.70
N MET A 101 10.57 -0.17 15.97
CA MET A 101 11.41 -0.59 17.10
C MET A 101 11.91 -2.04 16.94
N ILE A 102 11.01 -2.97 16.59
CA ILE A 102 11.35 -4.38 16.36
C ILE A 102 12.32 -4.55 15.18
N ASN A 103 12.03 -3.94 14.03
CA ASN A 103 12.88 -4.11 12.84
C ASN A 103 14.25 -3.44 13.00
N LEU A 104 14.31 -2.36 13.78
CA LEU A 104 15.56 -1.71 14.20
C LEU A 104 16.21 -2.43 15.39
N GLY A 105 15.58 -3.43 16.00
CA GLY A 105 16.08 -4.17 17.15
C GLY A 105 16.35 -3.31 18.38
N ILE A 106 15.57 -2.24 18.60
CA ILE A 106 15.74 -1.31 19.74
C ILE A 106 14.54 -1.35 20.70
N ALA A 107 13.67 -2.34 20.56
CA ALA A 107 12.42 -2.43 21.32
C ALA A 107 12.66 -2.52 22.83
N ASP A 108 13.54 -3.42 23.27
CA ASP A 108 13.84 -3.63 24.69
C ASP A 108 14.51 -2.41 25.33
N GLU A 109 15.42 -1.75 24.60
CA GLU A 109 16.07 -0.53 25.08
C GLU A 109 15.10 0.65 25.15
N CYS A 110 14.16 0.75 24.21
CA CYS A 110 13.08 1.74 24.24
C CYS A 110 12.15 1.49 25.43
N ASP A 111 11.72 0.24 25.65
CA ASP A 111 10.85 -0.13 26.78
C ASP A 111 11.52 0.17 28.12
N SER A 112 12.76 -0.30 28.31
CA SER A 112 13.57 0.00 29.49
C SER A 112 13.77 1.50 29.70
N ALA A 113 13.96 2.27 28.63
CA ALA A 113 14.10 3.72 28.70
C ALA A 113 12.79 4.40 29.13
N MET A 114 11.63 4.00 28.59
CA MET A 114 10.33 4.57 28.95
C MET A 114 9.95 4.21 30.39
N TYR A 115 10.13 2.95 30.79
CA TYR A 115 9.88 2.49 32.15
C TYR A 115 10.64 3.32 33.19
N SER A 116 11.93 3.54 32.97
CA SER A 116 12.77 4.32 33.89
C SER A 116 12.55 5.83 33.81
N LEU A 117 11.72 6.30 32.87
CA LEU A 117 11.17 7.66 32.84
C LEU A 117 9.78 7.75 33.49
N GLY A 118 9.23 6.63 33.98
CA GLY A 118 7.90 6.54 34.58
C GLY A 118 6.76 6.46 33.56
N LEU A 119 7.04 5.97 32.34
CA LEU A 119 6.07 5.86 31.25
C LEU A 119 5.81 4.39 30.91
N ASP A 120 4.56 4.05 30.60
CA ASP A 120 4.15 2.73 30.12
C ASP A 120 4.21 2.68 28.59
N MET A 121 5.01 1.78 28.03
CA MET A 121 5.15 1.61 26.58
C MET A 121 3.83 1.25 25.91
N GLU A 122 3.01 0.38 26.51
CA GLU A 122 1.74 -0.04 25.90
C GLU A 122 0.78 1.17 25.73
N GLU A 123 0.78 2.10 26.69
CA GLU A 123 -0.04 3.32 26.62
C GLU A 123 0.44 4.28 25.49
N LEU A 124 1.76 4.37 25.28
CA LEU A 124 2.34 5.17 24.20
C LEU A 124 2.05 4.55 22.82
N GLU A 125 2.14 3.23 22.70
CA GLU A 125 1.80 2.49 21.49
C GLU A 125 0.30 2.60 21.13
N ASP A 126 -0.57 2.61 22.15
CA ASP A 126 -2.02 2.79 21.96
C ASP A 126 -2.43 4.22 21.57
N SER A 127 -1.55 5.20 21.81
CA SER A 127 -1.77 6.58 21.40
C SER A 127 -1.60 6.77 19.88
N GLU A 128 -0.85 5.89 19.21
CA GLU A 128 -0.63 5.94 17.76
C GLU A 128 -1.93 5.64 16.98
N GLN A 129 -2.24 6.49 16.00
CA GLN A 129 -3.33 6.23 15.05
C GLN A 129 -2.84 5.34 13.90
N ASP A 130 -3.67 4.39 13.46
CA ASP A 130 -3.41 3.63 12.25
C ASP A 130 -3.39 4.55 11.03
N ALA A 131 -2.40 4.36 10.14
CA ALA A 131 -2.35 5.12 8.90
C ALA A 131 -3.54 4.75 7.99
N GLY A 132 -4.42 5.73 7.73
CA GLY A 132 -5.62 5.62 6.90
C GLY A 132 -5.34 5.49 5.40
N LEU A 133 -4.48 4.55 5.01
CA LEU A 133 -3.95 4.42 3.65
C LEU A 133 -4.42 3.15 2.94
N GLY A 134 -5.24 2.32 3.58
CA GLY A 134 -5.76 1.08 3.02
C GLY A 134 -7.02 0.60 3.73
N ASN A 135 -7.72 -0.35 3.13
CA ASN A 135 -8.97 -0.87 3.64
C ASN A 135 -8.88 -2.35 4.01
N GLY A 136 -8.35 -3.17 3.10
CA GLY A 136 -8.52 -4.62 3.17
C GLY A 136 -7.25 -5.44 2.97
N GLY A 137 -7.47 -6.69 2.54
CA GLY A 137 -6.40 -7.66 2.30
C GLY A 137 -5.42 -7.21 1.19
N LEU A 138 -5.89 -6.47 0.19
CA LEU A 138 -5.05 -5.91 -0.87
C LEU A 138 -4.01 -4.93 -0.32
N GLY A 139 -4.45 -3.92 0.44
CA GLY A 139 -3.57 -2.97 1.10
C GLY A 139 -2.67 -3.61 2.15
N ARG A 140 -3.16 -4.60 2.89
CA ARG A 140 -2.35 -5.31 3.90
C ARG A 140 -1.27 -6.19 3.26
N LEU A 141 -1.55 -6.80 2.10
CA LEU A 141 -0.56 -7.52 1.32
C LEU A 141 0.56 -6.58 0.86
N ALA A 142 0.21 -5.41 0.31
CA ALA A 142 1.17 -4.40 -0.12
C ALA A 142 2.09 -3.98 1.05
N ALA A 143 1.53 -3.74 2.24
CA ALA A 143 2.32 -3.45 3.44
C ALA A 143 3.26 -4.60 3.86
N CYS A 144 2.80 -5.86 3.78
CA CYS A 144 3.64 -7.03 4.08
C CYS A 144 4.78 -7.20 3.05
N PHE A 145 4.53 -6.87 1.79
CA PHE A 145 5.55 -6.86 0.74
C PHE A 145 6.60 -5.80 0.98
N LEU A 146 6.24 -4.57 1.39
CA LEU A 146 7.22 -3.53 1.70
C LEU A 146 8.17 -3.96 2.83
N ASP A 147 7.63 -4.51 3.92
CA ASP A 147 8.42 -5.04 5.04
C ASP A 147 9.34 -6.20 4.59
N SER A 148 8.83 -7.10 3.74
CA SER A 148 9.64 -8.22 3.23
C SER A 148 10.71 -7.78 2.24
N MET A 149 10.41 -6.83 1.35
CA MET A 149 11.39 -6.29 0.41
C MET A 149 12.50 -5.53 1.14
N ALA A 150 12.18 -4.81 2.22
CA ALA A 150 13.18 -4.17 3.06
C ALA A 150 14.04 -5.21 3.81
N THR A 151 13.42 -6.26 4.36
CA THR A 151 14.12 -7.33 5.08
C THR A 151 15.05 -8.15 4.17
N LEU A 152 14.64 -8.38 2.92
CA LEU A 152 15.44 -9.08 1.90
C LEU A 152 16.43 -8.16 1.17
N GLU A 153 16.55 -6.90 1.59
CA GLU A 153 17.42 -5.89 0.98
C GLU A 153 17.15 -5.65 -0.52
N TYR A 154 15.92 -5.91 -0.99
CA TYR A 154 15.55 -5.61 -2.36
C TYR A 154 15.45 -4.09 -2.57
N PRO A 155 16.04 -3.54 -3.66
CA PRO A 155 15.95 -2.13 -4.00
C PRO A 155 14.55 -1.80 -4.52
N ALA A 156 13.61 -1.61 -3.58
CA ALA A 156 12.20 -1.50 -3.86
C ALA A 156 11.58 -0.23 -3.28
N LEU A 157 10.55 0.26 -3.98
CA LEU A 157 9.73 1.38 -3.53
C LEU A 157 8.25 1.05 -3.69
N GLY A 158 7.46 1.41 -2.68
CA GLY A 158 6.01 1.48 -2.79
C GLY A 158 5.59 2.87 -3.26
N TYR A 159 4.60 2.95 -4.15
CA TYR A 159 3.97 4.20 -4.57
C TYR A 159 2.46 4.11 -4.35
N GLY A 160 1.90 5.09 -3.65
CA GLY A 160 0.47 5.21 -3.36
C GLY A 160 0.01 6.66 -3.21
N LEU A 161 -1.22 6.85 -2.74
CA LEU A 161 -1.78 8.17 -2.46
C LEU A 161 -1.77 8.47 -0.96
N ARG A 162 -1.51 9.72 -0.60
CA ARG A 162 -1.57 10.22 0.77
C ARG A 162 -2.99 10.67 1.07
N TYR A 163 -3.86 9.76 1.46
CA TYR A 163 -5.24 10.11 1.83
C TYR A 163 -5.28 10.92 3.13
N GLU A 164 -5.98 12.06 3.10
CA GLU A 164 -6.22 12.89 4.28
C GLU A 164 -7.07 12.14 5.30
N TYR A 165 -8.10 11.46 4.80
CA TYR A 165 -8.97 10.55 5.53
C TYR A 165 -8.83 9.14 4.97
N GLY A 166 -8.82 8.13 5.85
CA GLY A 166 -8.92 6.73 5.42
C GLY A 166 -10.26 6.39 4.77
N LEU A 167 -10.66 5.13 4.81
CA LEU A 167 -11.99 4.74 4.31
C LEU A 167 -13.09 5.39 5.15
N PHE A 168 -13.14 5.04 6.44
CA PHE A 168 -13.95 5.67 7.49
C PHE A 168 -13.66 4.98 8.83
N LYS A 169 -13.93 5.66 9.94
CA LYS A 169 -14.03 5.06 11.28
C LYS A 169 -15.43 4.50 11.48
N GLN A 170 -15.51 3.20 11.76
CA GLN A 170 -16.79 2.53 12.01
C GLN A 170 -17.24 2.82 13.44
N LEU A 171 -18.44 3.35 13.58
CA LEU A 171 -19.18 3.42 14.84
C LEU A 171 -20.39 2.49 14.76
N VAL A 172 -20.81 1.93 15.89
CA VAL A 172 -22.06 1.18 15.98
C VAL A 172 -23.02 1.98 16.87
N LYS A 173 -24.12 2.45 16.29
CA LYS A 173 -25.18 3.17 17.01
C LYS A 173 -26.51 2.52 16.69
N ASN A 174 -27.31 2.22 17.72
CA ASN A 174 -28.61 1.54 17.55
C ASN A 174 -28.53 0.25 16.69
N PHE A 175 -27.47 -0.53 16.86
CA PHE A 175 -27.17 -1.76 16.08
C PHE A 175 -26.87 -1.56 14.59
N GLU A 176 -26.69 -0.32 14.14
CA GLU A 176 -26.35 0.01 12.76
C GLU A 176 -24.93 0.57 12.65
N GLN A 177 -24.31 0.37 11.48
CA GLN A 177 -23.05 1.01 11.14
C GLN A 177 -23.30 2.49 10.91
N VAL A 178 -22.44 3.33 11.50
CA VAL A 178 -22.36 4.76 11.22
C VAL A 178 -20.92 5.10 10.85
N GLU A 179 -20.73 5.70 9.69
CA GLU A 179 -19.43 6.12 9.18
C GLU A 179 -19.05 7.48 9.76
N ALA A 180 -17.88 7.56 10.39
CA ALA A 180 -17.26 8.81 10.78
C ALA A 180 -15.94 9.01 10.00
N PRO A 181 -15.51 10.27 9.76
CA PRO A 181 -14.22 10.52 9.14
C PRO A 181 -13.07 9.88 9.91
N ASP A 182 -12.16 9.23 9.18
CA ASP A 182 -10.92 8.66 9.74
C ASP A 182 -9.78 9.68 9.65
N ASP A 183 -9.78 10.64 10.59
CA ASP A 183 -8.87 11.78 10.64
C ASP A 183 -7.53 11.42 11.31
N TRP A 184 -6.81 10.47 10.72
CA TRP A 184 -5.55 9.95 11.25
C TRP A 184 -4.42 11.00 11.29
N LEU A 185 -4.52 12.05 10.46
CA LEU A 185 -3.56 13.14 10.38
C LEU A 185 -3.87 14.32 11.31
N LYS A 186 -4.99 14.30 12.05
CA LYS A 186 -5.41 15.40 12.93
C LYS A 186 -4.34 15.91 13.86
N LYS A 187 -3.53 14.99 14.41
CA LYS A 187 -2.44 15.28 15.35
C LYS A 187 -1.05 15.29 14.69
N GLY A 188 -1.02 15.26 13.36
CA GLY A 188 0.19 15.03 12.58
C GLY A 188 0.61 13.55 12.57
N SER A 189 1.53 13.23 11.67
CA SER A 189 2.20 11.93 11.61
C SER A 189 3.71 12.15 11.72
N PRO A 190 4.39 11.55 12.72
CA PRO A 190 5.85 11.70 12.85
C PRO A 190 6.60 10.93 11.75
N TRP A 191 5.94 9.99 11.05
CA TRP A 191 6.57 9.07 10.11
C TRP A 191 6.66 9.59 8.68
N GLU A 192 5.83 10.56 8.31
CA GLU A 192 5.81 11.12 6.96
C GLU A 192 6.79 12.29 6.83
N LEU A 193 7.61 12.26 5.79
CA LEU A 193 8.61 13.28 5.52
C LEU A 193 8.31 13.95 4.17
N PRO A 194 7.86 15.22 4.16
CA PRO A 194 7.56 15.92 2.92
C PRO A 194 8.83 16.11 2.08
N ARG A 195 8.66 16.02 0.76
CA ARG A 195 9.71 16.25 -0.25
C ARG A 195 9.27 17.38 -1.20
N PRO A 196 9.25 18.65 -0.75
CA PRO A 196 8.80 19.76 -1.56
C PRO A 196 9.60 19.93 -2.87
N GLU A 197 10.83 19.41 -2.92
CA GLU A 197 11.67 19.36 -4.12
C GLU A 197 11.21 18.33 -5.17
N HIS A 198 10.23 17.49 -4.84
CA HIS A 198 9.68 16.46 -5.71
C HIS A 198 8.20 16.70 -5.92
N GLN A 199 7.92 17.56 -6.90
CA GLN A 199 6.58 17.92 -7.34
C GLN A 199 6.45 17.68 -8.83
N TYR A 200 5.35 17.06 -9.24
CA TYR A 200 5.10 16.71 -10.64
C TYR A 200 3.72 17.23 -11.08
N PRO A 201 3.61 17.88 -12.25
CA PRO A 201 2.31 18.23 -12.81
C PRO A 201 1.60 16.97 -13.29
N VAL A 202 0.30 16.89 -13.02
CA VAL A 202 -0.62 15.88 -13.56
C VAL A 202 -1.74 16.61 -14.28
N HIS A 203 -2.00 16.21 -15.52
CA HIS A 203 -2.93 16.87 -16.41
C HIS A 203 -4.22 16.08 -16.54
N PHE A 204 -5.36 16.78 -16.47
CA PHE A 204 -6.70 16.25 -16.69
C PHE A 204 -7.42 17.08 -17.74
N TYR A 205 -8.39 16.47 -18.43
CA TYR A 205 -9.15 17.09 -19.51
C TYR A 205 -8.21 17.64 -20.61
N GLY A 206 -8.61 18.75 -21.24
CA GLY A 206 -7.93 19.34 -22.38
C GLY A 206 -8.31 18.69 -23.70
N THR A 207 -7.72 19.20 -24.78
CA THR A 207 -7.92 18.68 -26.15
C THR A 207 -6.59 18.20 -26.70
N VAL A 208 -6.61 17.11 -27.46
CA VAL A 208 -5.39 16.61 -28.11
C VAL A 208 -5.27 17.25 -29.48
N GLU A 209 -4.18 17.96 -29.69
CA GLU A 209 -3.76 18.42 -31.01
C GLU A 209 -2.62 17.55 -31.53
N CYS A 210 -2.63 17.31 -32.83
CA CYS A 210 -1.56 16.62 -33.53
C CYS A 210 -0.88 17.62 -34.46
N ASP A 211 0.45 17.56 -34.56
CA ASP A 211 1.17 18.35 -35.54
C ASP A 211 0.85 17.92 -36.98
N SER A 212 1.20 18.77 -37.94
CA SER A 212 0.99 18.54 -39.37
C SER A 212 1.70 17.31 -39.92
N ASP A 213 2.75 16.83 -39.25
CA ASP A 213 3.46 15.60 -39.63
C ASP A 213 2.77 14.34 -39.07
N GLY A 214 1.82 14.48 -38.13
CA GLY A 214 1.02 13.39 -37.60
C GLY A 214 1.71 12.56 -36.51
N PHE A 215 2.84 13.03 -35.97
CA PHE A 215 3.69 12.26 -35.06
C PHE A 215 3.84 12.86 -33.68
N ASN A 216 3.61 14.17 -33.51
CA ASN A 216 3.71 14.82 -32.21
C ASN A 216 2.33 15.25 -31.70
N TYR A 217 1.93 14.63 -30.59
CA TYR A 217 0.70 14.97 -29.88
C TYR A 217 0.99 15.95 -28.76
N ARG A 218 0.14 16.97 -28.60
CA ARG A 218 0.16 17.87 -27.45
C ARG A 218 -1.23 17.97 -26.84
N ILE A 219 -1.27 18.09 -25.51
CA ILE A 219 -2.52 18.37 -24.78
C ILE A 219 -2.62 19.88 -24.62
N VAL A 220 -3.69 20.46 -25.16
CA VAL A 220 -3.98 21.90 -25.09
C VAL A 220 -5.02 22.16 -24.00
N ASP A 221 -4.78 23.21 -23.22
CA ASP A 221 -5.59 23.67 -22.09
C ASP A 221 -5.99 22.59 -21.05
N PRO A 222 -5.05 21.75 -20.57
CA PRO A 222 -5.38 20.81 -19.51
C PRO A 222 -5.58 21.50 -18.15
N GLU A 223 -6.48 20.96 -17.34
CA GLU A 223 -6.49 21.23 -15.91
C GLU A 223 -5.25 20.58 -15.27
N THR A 224 -4.44 21.36 -14.55
CA THR A 224 -3.19 20.86 -13.96
C THR A 224 -3.27 20.83 -12.44
N VAL A 225 -2.98 19.67 -11.87
CA VAL A 225 -2.86 19.40 -10.44
C VAL A 225 -1.41 19.02 -10.12
N ILE A 226 -0.86 19.51 -9.01
CA ILE A 226 0.48 19.16 -8.58
C ILE A 226 0.45 17.95 -7.64
N ALA A 227 1.29 16.96 -7.94
CA ALA A 227 1.58 15.83 -7.06
C ALA A 227 2.80 16.12 -6.19
N ALA A 228 2.57 16.35 -4.89
CA ALA A 228 3.62 16.56 -3.91
C ALA A 228 3.98 15.26 -3.18
N ALA A 229 5.28 14.93 -3.14
CA ALA A 229 5.76 13.70 -2.52
C ALA A 229 5.85 13.79 -0.99
N TYR A 230 5.40 12.72 -0.33
CA TYR A 230 5.67 12.41 1.08
C TYR A 230 6.31 11.03 1.15
N ASP A 231 7.47 10.93 1.80
CA ASP A 231 8.16 9.66 1.98
C ASP A 231 7.93 9.12 3.40
N LEU A 232 7.55 7.84 3.50
CA LEU A 232 7.56 7.07 4.73
C LEU A 232 8.70 6.04 4.65
N PRO A 233 9.64 6.03 5.61
CA PRO A 233 10.68 5.02 5.65
C PRO A 233 10.12 3.66 6.11
N VAL A 234 10.55 2.57 5.47
CA VAL A 234 10.12 1.20 5.79
C VAL A 234 11.34 0.38 6.21
N PRO A 235 11.57 0.16 7.51
CA PRO A 235 12.75 -0.55 7.99
C PRO A 235 12.58 -2.06 7.77
N GLY A 236 13.63 -2.71 7.24
CA GLY A 236 13.72 -4.17 7.19
C GLY A 236 14.21 -4.74 8.51
N PHE A 237 13.80 -5.98 8.83
CA PHE A 237 14.27 -6.67 10.02
C PHE A 237 15.79 -6.92 9.96
N GLY A 238 16.49 -6.73 11.08
CA GLY A 238 17.94 -6.93 11.17
C GLY A 238 18.79 -5.71 10.82
N ARG A 239 18.20 -4.50 10.81
CA ARG A 239 18.90 -3.19 10.74
C ARG A 239 19.68 -2.89 9.44
N LYS A 240 19.51 -3.67 8.37
CA LYS A 240 20.36 -3.57 7.16
C LYS A 240 19.90 -2.56 6.12
N ALA A 241 18.60 -2.53 5.85
CA ALA A 241 18.03 -1.69 4.80
C ALA A 241 16.76 -0.99 5.28
N VAL A 242 16.56 0.22 4.78
CA VAL A 242 15.30 0.96 4.95
C VAL A 242 14.83 1.37 3.56
N ASN A 243 13.71 0.81 3.12
CA ASN A 243 13.07 1.16 1.85
C ASN A 243 12.14 2.37 2.02
N THR A 244 11.46 2.76 0.93
CA THR A 244 10.55 3.91 0.92
C THR A 244 9.17 3.51 0.44
N LEU A 245 8.15 3.91 1.18
CA LEU A 245 6.80 4.13 0.67
C LEU A 245 6.67 5.61 0.33
N ARG A 246 6.47 5.93 -0.95
CA ARG A 246 6.21 7.29 -1.42
C ARG A 246 4.72 7.47 -1.65
N LEU A 247 4.16 8.51 -1.06
CA LEU A 247 2.75 8.86 -1.17
C LEU A 247 2.59 10.22 -1.85
N TRP A 248 1.66 10.33 -2.79
CA TRP A 248 1.36 11.58 -3.47
C TRP A 248 0.19 12.31 -2.80
N SER A 249 0.37 13.60 -2.56
CA SER A 249 -0.70 14.52 -2.13
C SER A 249 -1.03 15.47 -3.28
N ALA A 250 -2.32 15.60 -3.59
CA ALA A 250 -2.79 16.55 -4.60
C ALA A 250 -2.77 17.96 -4.05
N ARG A 251 -2.23 18.89 -4.84
CA ARG A 251 -2.15 20.33 -4.55
C ARG A 251 -2.59 21.12 -5.78
N SER A 252 -3.27 22.23 -5.53
CA SER A 252 -3.63 23.17 -6.60
C SER A 252 -2.39 23.87 -7.15
N THR A 253 -2.36 24.07 -8.48
CA THR A 253 -1.40 24.96 -9.15
C THR A 253 -1.70 26.43 -8.88
N LYS A 254 -2.98 26.77 -8.74
CA LYS A 254 -3.43 28.12 -8.40
C LYS A 254 -3.16 28.40 -6.93
N ASN A 255 -2.34 29.42 -6.68
CA ASN A 255 -2.32 30.10 -5.39
C ASN A 255 -3.68 30.76 -5.14
N PHE A 256 -3.92 31.17 -3.90
CA PHE A 256 -5.11 31.92 -3.51
C PHE A 256 -5.39 33.09 -4.47
N ASP A 257 -6.55 33.08 -5.14
CA ASP A 257 -6.91 34.13 -6.08
C ASP A 257 -7.37 35.38 -5.32
N LEU A 258 -6.42 36.30 -5.12
CA LEU A 258 -6.66 37.60 -4.49
C LEU A 258 -7.67 38.44 -5.28
N GLY A 259 -7.85 38.20 -6.58
CA GLY A 259 -8.85 38.88 -7.40
C GLY A 259 -10.26 38.53 -6.93
N TYR A 260 -10.62 37.24 -6.92
CA TYR A 260 -11.93 36.82 -6.40
C TYR A 260 -12.11 37.20 -4.93
N PHE A 261 -11.04 37.10 -4.12
CA PHE A 261 -11.09 37.49 -2.72
C PHE A 261 -11.37 38.99 -2.53
N ASN A 262 -10.67 39.86 -3.24
CA ASN A 262 -10.83 41.31 -3.12
C ASN A 262 -12.18 41.81 -3.66
N HIS A 263 -12.83 41.04 -4.54
CA HIS A 263 -14.19 41.32 -5.03
C HIS A 263 -15.28 40.66 -4.16
N GLY A 264 -14.93 40.04 -3.04
CA GLY A 264 -15.87 39.45 -2.08
C GLY A 264 -16.40 38.06 -2.44
N ASP A 265 -15.93 37.44 -3.54
CA ASP A 265 -16.28 36.05 -3.93
C ASP A 265 -15.29 35.05 -3.31
N TYR A 266 -15.30 34.99 -1.98
CA TYR A 266 -14.43 34.14 -1.18
C TYR A 266 -14.61 32.65 -1.47
N ILE A 267 -15.81 32.24 -1.87
CA ILE A 267 -16.14 30.84 -2.15
C ILE A 267 -15.41 30.41 -3.42
N LYS A 268 -15.50 31.14 -4.54
CA LYS A 268 -14.79 30.78 -5.77
C LYS A 268 -13.28 30.80 -5.61
N ALA A 269 -12.73 31.72 -4.80
CA ALA A 269 -11.29 31.80 -4.52
C ALA A 269 -10.72 30.51 -3.90
N VAL A 270 -11.55 29.68 -3.27
CA VAL A 270 -11.15 28.43 -2.58
C VAL A 270 -11.67 27.16 -3.28
N LEU A 271 -12.76 27.25 -4.04
CA LEU A 271 -13.40 26.09 -4.70
C LEU A 271 -12.46 25.34 -5.64
N ASP A 272 -11.71 26.06 -6.48
CA ASP A 272 -10.77 25.44 -7.44
C ASP A 272 -9.67 24.66 -6.71
N ARG A 273 -9.19 25.18 -5.57
CA ARG A 273 -8.23 24.49 -4.73
C ARG A 273 -8.80 23.20 -4.17
N ASN A 274 -10.02 23.26 -3.63
CA ASN A 274 -10.67 22.08 -3.03
C ASN A 274 -10.91 20.99 -4.08
N LYS A 275 -11.27 21.34 -5.32
CA LYS A 275 -11.46 20.35 -6.40
C LYS A 275 -10.18 19.56 -6.70
N ALA A 276 -9.04 20.23 -6.78
CA ALA A 276 -7.75 19.58 -6.99
C ALA A 276 -7.37 18.69 -5.79
N GLU A 277 -7.54 19.19 -4.56
CA GLU A 277 -7.16 18.48 -3.34
C GLU A 277 -8.08 17.29 -3.01
N ASN A 278 -9.32 17.25 -3.53
CA ASN A 278 -10.27 16.15 -3.35
C ASN A 278 -9.72 14.80 -3.84
N ILE A 279 -8.80 14.79 -4.81
CA ILE A 279 -8.18 13.56 -5.33
C ILE A 279 -7.55 12.76 -4.19
N THR A 280 -6.91 13.41 -3.22
CA THR A 280 -6.24 12.74 -2.10
C THR A 280 -6.98 12.92 -0.77
N LYS A 281 -8.29 13.17 -0.80
CA LYS A 281 -9.07 13.31 0.45
C LYS A 281 -9.47 11.98 1.06
N VAL A 282 -10.14 11.10 0.32
CA VAL A 282 -10.70 9.84 0.88
C VAL A 282 -10.30 8.63 0.02
N LEU A 283 -10.12 7.49 0.68
CA LEU A 283 -9.86 6.21 0.01
C LEU A 283 -11.19 5.61 -0.50
N TYR A 284 -11.29 5.32 -1.82
CA TYR A 284 -12.51 4.88 -2.51
C TYR A 284 -13.72 5.79 -2.28
N PRO A 285 -13.84 6.91 -3.02
CA PRO A 285 -15.09 7.68 -3.01
C PRO A 285 -16.25 6.80 -3.49
N ASN A 286 -17.46 7.03 -2.96
CA ASN A 286 -18.67 6.32 -3.40
C ASN A 286 -18.86 6.51 -4.91
N ASP A 287 -18.84 5.40 -5.66
CA ASP A 287 -18.88 5.34 -7.12
C ASP A 287 -20.27 4.99 -7.67
N ASN A 288 -21.30 4.96 -6.83
CA ASN A 288 -22.70 4.83 -7.26
C ASN A 288 -23.14 6.03 -8.13
N PHE A 289 -22.46 7.17 -8.00
CA PHE A 289 -22.70 8.38 -8.78
C PHE A 289 -21.58 8.64 -9.78
N PHE A 290 -21.93 9.25 -10.93
CA PHE A 290 -20.97 9.60 -11.99
C PHE A 290 -19.76 10.39 -11.48
N ILE A 291 -19.99 11.38 -10.60
CA ILE A 291 -18.94 12.21 -10.00
C ILE A 291 -17.94 11.37 -9.20
N GLY A 292 -18.43 10.34 -8.50
CA GLY A 292 -17.59 9.42 -7.73
C GLY A 292 -16.71 8.54 -8.61
N LYS A 293 -17.27 8.03 -9.71
CA LYS A 293 -16.53 7.29 -10.74
C LYS A 293 -15.42 8.14 -11.38
N GLU A 294 -15.73 9.38 -11.74
CA GLU A 294 -14.75 10.30 -12.30
C GLU A 294 -13.63 10.63 -11.30
N LEU A 295 -13.96 10.89 -10.02
CA LEU A 295 -12.96 11.11 -8.97
C LEU A 295 -12.06 9.89 -8.76
N ARG A 296 -12.64 8.68 -8.85
CA ARG A 296 -11.88 7.43 -8.75
C ARG A 296 -10.88 7.28 -9.90
N LEU A 297 -11.30 7.55 -11.14
CA LEU A 297 -10.41 7.54 -12.30
C LEU A 297 -9.32 8.62 -12.18
N LYS A 298 -9.65 9.81 -11.64
CA LYS A 298 -8.65 10.84 -11.31
C LYS A 298 -7.61 10.35 -10.30
N GLN A 299 -8.02 9.62 -9.26
CA GLN A 299 -7.10 9.03 -8.27
C GLN A 299 -6.11 8.05 -8.93
N GLU A 300 -6.62 7.15 -9.77
CA GLU A 300 -5.82 6.16 -10.50
C GLU A 300 -4.80 6.84 -11.40
N TYR A 301 -5.25 7.77 -12.24
CA TYR A 301 -4.36 8.47 -13.15
C TYR A 301 -3.34 9.37 -12.42
N PHE A 302 -3.77 10.06 -11.37
CA PHE A 302 -2.90 10.89 -10.55
C PHE A 302 -1.76 10.10 -9.93
N LEU A 303 -2.07 8.91 -9.38
CA LEU A 303 -1.07 8.00 -8.84
C LEU A 303 -0.05 7.62 -9.92
N VAL A 304 -0.50 7.16 -11.09
CA VAL A 304 0.40 6.57 -12.08
C VAL A 304 1.24 7.62 -12.80
N SER A 305 0.68 8.79 -13.14
CA SER A 305 1.42 9.84 -13.84
C SER A 305 2.55 10.42 -12.98
N ALA A 306 2.25 10.81 -11.73
CA ALA A 306 3.27 11.30 -10.81
C ALA A 306 4.36 10.26 -10.52
N THR A 307 3.95 9.00 -10.38
CA THR A 307 4.88 7.89 -10.14
C THR A 307 5.83 7.67 -11.31
N LEU A 308 5.32 7.63 -12.54
CA LEU A 308 6.14 7.38 -13.72
C LEU A 308 7.11 8.53 -14.00
N GLN A 309 6.69 9.77 -13.81
CA GLN A 309 7.59 10.92 -13.89
C GLN A 309 8.75 10.81 -12.88
N ASP A 310 8.47 10.40 -11.63
CA ASP A 310 9.53 10.18 -10.64
C ASP A 310 10.44 8.98 -10.96
N ILE A 311 9.89 7.91 -11.55
CA ILE A 311 10.67 6.75 -12.00
C ILE A 311 11.60 7.15 -13.14
N ILE A 312 11.10 7.85 -14.16
CA ILE A 312 11.90 8.32 -15.31
C ILE A 312 12.99 9.28 -14.84
N ARG A 313 12.67 10.25 -13.99
CA ARG A 313 13.68 11.14 -13.37
C ARG A 313 14.78 10.35 -12.68
N ARG A 314 14.41 9.30 -11.91
CA ARG A 314 15.37 8.48 -11.17
C ARG A 314 16.17 7.54 -12.08
N TYR A 315 15.61 7.15 -13.21
CA TYR A 315 16.30 6.40 -14.26
C TYR A 315 17.33 7.27 -15.00
N LYS A 316 17.02 8.54 -15.23
CA LYS A 316 17.93 9.52 -15.86
C LYS A 316 19.05 9.96 -14.90
N ILE A 317 20.04 9.10 -14.71
CA ILE A 317 21.29 9.43 -13.99
C ILE A 317 22.37 9.93 -14.97
N PRO A 318 23.35 10.73 -14.51
CA PRO A 318 24.46 11.16 -15.35
C PRO A 318 25.17 9.97 -16.02
N GLY A 319 25.35 10.04 -17.34
CA GLY A 319 26.00 8.99 -18.14
C GLY A 319 25.06 7.93 -18.74
N ARG A 320 23.77 7.88 -18.35
CA ARG A 320 22.79 7.01 -19.00
C ARG A 320 22.11 7.75 -20.17
N VAL A 321 22.15 7.16 -21.37
CA VAL A 321 21.59 7.74 -22.60
C VAL A 321 20.47 6.84 -23.12
N GLY A 322 19.33 7.46 -23.46
CA GLY A 322 18.17 6.76 -24.00
C GLY A 322 17.48 5.82 -23.01
N PHE A 323 16.56 5.00 -23.52
CA PHE A 323 15.66 4.13 -22.74
C PHE A 323 15.82 2.62 -23.01
N ASP A 324 16.83 2.21 -23.79
CA ASP A 324 17.05 0.80 -24.13
C ASP A 324 17.24 -0.08 -22.88
N GLN A 325 17.93 0.45 -21.88
CA GLN A 325 18.20 -0.24 -20.61
C GLN A 325 17.07 -0.04 -19.57
N PHE A 326 15.96 0.60 -19.94
CA PHE A 326 14.88 0.91 -19.00
C PHE A 326 14.32 -0.36 -18.34
N PRO A 327 13.96 -1.42 -19.08
CA PRO A 327 13.46 -2.65 -18.46
C PRO A 327 14.50 -3.42 -17.64
N ASP A 328 15.80 -3.18 -17.88
CA ASP A 328 16.88 -3.79 -17.11
C ASP A 328 17.13 -3.06 -15.78
N LYS A 329 16.63 -1.83 -15.66
CA LYS A 329 16.79 -0.99 -14.46
C LYS A 329 15.48 -0.74 -13.72
N VAL A 330 14.34 -0.99 -14.35
CA VAL A 330 13.00 -0.69 -13.83
C VAL A 330 12.11 -1.93 -13.99
N ALA A 331 11.47 -2.35 -12.91
CA ALA A 331 10.34 -3.26 -12.94
C ALA A 331 9.16 -2.61 -12.21
N ILE A 332 7.99 -2.60 -12.83
CA ILE A 332 6.78 -2.01 -12.26
C ILE A 332 5.75 -3.11 -12.05
N GLN A 333 5.34 -3.30 -10.80
CA GLN A 333 4.29 -4.23 -10.43
C GLN A 333 2.97 -3.49 -10.25
N LEU A 334 1.95 -3.94 -11.00
CA LEU A 334 0.58 -3.48 -10.88
C LEU A 334 -0.17 -4.33 -9.85
N ASN A 335 -0.59 -3.70 -8.74
CA ASN A 335 -1.37 -4.34 -7.70
C ASN A 335 -2.87 -4.21 -8.00
N ASP A 336 -3.42 -5.26 -8.64
CA ASP A 336 -4.73 -5.24 -9.31
C ASP A 336 -4.77 -4.30 -10.53
N THR A 337 -5.98 -4.03 -11.07
CA THR A 337 -6.18 -3.18 -12.25
C THR A 337 -6.12 -1.67 -11.97
N HIS A 338 -6.17 -1.24 -10.71
CA HIS A 338 -6.20 0.18 -10.36
C HIS A 338 -5.05 1.01 -10.98
N PRO A 339 -3.79 0.55 -10.97
CA PRO A 339 -2.69 1.29 -11.59
C PRO A 339 -2.48 0.95 -13.08
N SER A 340 -3.43 0.30 -13.75
CA SER A 340 -3.28 -0.14 -15.16
C SER A 340 -3.06 1.01 -16.14
N LEU A 341 -3.54 2.22 -15.83
CA LEU A 341 -3.24 3.43 -16.60
C LEU A 341 -1.75 3.80 -16.63
N ALA A 342 -0.91 3.20 -15.78
CA ALA A 342 0.54 3.34 -15.88
C ALA A 342 1.07 2.83 -17.24
N ILE A 343 0.41 1.86 -17.85
CA ILE A 343 0.81 1.32 -19.15
C ILE A 343 0.71 2.40 -20.26
N PRO A 344 -0.49 2.96 -20.55
CA PRO A 344 -0.60 3.99 -21.57
C PRO A 344 0.09 5.29 -21.17
N GLU A 345 0.23 5.62 -19.88
CA GLU A 345 0.99 6.79 -19.44
C GLU A 345 2.50 6.63 -19.69
N LEU A 346 3.07 5.44 -19.47
CA LEU A 346 4.48 5.22 -19.82
C LEU A 346 4.68 5.32 -21.33
N MET A 347 3.74 4.81 -22.13
CA MET A 347 3.76 5.00 -23.58
C MET A 347 3.71 6.50 -23.95
N ARG A 348 2.83 7.28 -23.31
CA ARG A 348 2.72 8.72 -23.52
C ARG A 348 4.03 9.44 -23.21
N LEU A 349 4.60 9.20 -22.03
CA LEU A 349 5.86 9.80 -21.61
C LEU A 349 7.00 9.44 -22.57
N LEU A 350 7.12 8.16 -22.94
CA LEU A 350 8.18 7.72 -23.85
C LEU A 350 8.02 8.31 -25.26
N VAL A 351 6.81 8.34 -25.81
CA VAL A 351 6.58 8.79 -27.20
C VAL A 351 6.51 10.31 -27.29
N ASP A 352 5.68 10.94 -26.46
CA ASP A 352 5.35 12.35 -26.59
C ASP A 352 6.43 13.25 -25.96
N GLU A 353 7.03 12.84 -24.83
CA GLU A 353 8.02 13.66 -24.10
C GLU A 353 9.47 13.25 -24.36
N GLU A 354 9.74 11.94 -24.47
CA GLU A 354 11.09 11.41 -24.68
C GLU A 354 11.40 11.09 -26.14
N HIS A 355 10.42 11.29 -27.04
CA HIS A 355 10.52 11.08 -28.49
C HIS A 355 11.04 9.67 -28.87
N VAL A 356 10.71 8.65 -28.08
CA VAL A 356 11.01 7.26 -28.37
C VAL A 356 10.00 6.74 -29.41
N PRO A 357 10.45 6.14 -30.53
CA PRO A 357 9.55 5.60 -31.53
C PRO A 357 8.56 4.57 -30.95
N TRP A 358 7.31 4.59 -31.41
CA TRP A 358 6.20 3.78 -30.89
C TRP A 358 6.58 2.30 -30.66
N ASP A 359 7.12 1.63 -31.68
CA ASP A 359 7.47 0.20 -31.60
C ASP A 359 8.53 -0.09 -30.53
N LYS A 360 9.43 0.86 -30.30
CA LYS A 360 10.48 0.76 -29.27
C LYS A 360 9.89 1.03 -27.89
N ALA A 361 9.08 2.08 -27.75
CA ALA A 361 8.37 2.40 -26.52
C ALA A 361 7.48 1.22 -26.08
N TRP A 362 6.78 0.60 -27.02
CA TRP A 362 5.92 -0.56 -26.77
C TRP A 362 6.70 -1.76 -26.22
N LYS A 363 7.86 -2.10 -26.82
CA LYS A 363 8.74 -3.17 -26.32
C LYS A 363 9.28 -2.88 -24.93
N ILE A 364 9.63 -1.62 -24.65
CA ILE A 364 10.09 -1.18 -23.32
C ILE A 364 8.96 -1.35 -22.30
N THR A 365 7.77 -0.85 -22.61
CA THR A 365 6.58 -0.96 -21.77
C THR A 365 6.25 -2.43 -21.47
N GLN A 366 6.18 -3.29 -22.47
CA GLN A 366 5.88 -4.70 -22.27
C GLN A 366 6.88 -5.42 -21.36
N LYS A 367 8.17 -5.09 -21.46
CA LYS A 367 9.23 -5.69 -20.62
C LYS A 367 9.31 -5.08 -19.21
N THR A 368 8.64 -3.96 -18.96
CA THR A 368 8.70 -3.25 -17.68
C THR A 368 7.58 -3.69 -16.72
N PHE A 369 6.38 -3.98 -17.26
CA PHE A 369 5.18 -4.22 -16.46
C PHE A 369 4.90 -5.70 -16.18
N ALA A 370 4.51 -5.97 -14.92
CA ALA A 370 3.91 -7.21 -14.47
C ALA A 370 2.60 -6.94 -13.72
N TYR A 371 1.62 -7.82 -13.88
CA TYR A 371 0.25 -7.65 -13.37
C TYR A 371 -0.12 -8.76 -12.37
N THR A 372 -0.58 -8.39 -11.17
CA THR A 372 -1.19 -9.31 -10.21
C THR A 372 -2.70 -9.16 -10.22
N ASN A 373 -3.43 -10.24 -10.48
CA ASN A 373 -4.89 -10.28 -10.33
C ASN A 373 -5.29 -10.83 -8.96
N HIS A 374 -6.27 -10.19 -8.31
CA HIS A 374 -6.77 -10.57 -6.98
C HIS A 374 -8.23 -11.05 -6.96
N THR A 375 -8.91 -11.10 -8.11
CA THR A 375 -10.34 -11.44 -8.17
C THR A 375 -10.67 -12.35 -9.35
N VAL A 376 -11.56 -13.30 -9.09
CA VAL A 376 -12.18 -14.16 -10.10
C VAL A 376 -13.61 -13.72 -10.45
N LEU A 377 -14.16 -12.76 -9.69
CA LEU A 377 -15.51 -12.25 -9.91
C LEU A 377 -15.50 -11.27 -11.09
N PRO A 378 -16.18 -11.57 -12.21
CA PRO A 378 -16.18 -10.71 -13.40
C PRO A 378 -16.68 -9.29 -13.12
N GLU A 379 -17.62 -9.13 -12.19
CA GLU A 379 -18.18 -7.86 -11.76
C GLU A 379 -17.19 -6.97 -10.99
N ALA A 380 -16.11 -7.55 -10.48
CA ALA A 380 -15.06 -6.83 -9.77
C ALA A 380 -13.90 -6.41 -10.69
N LEU A 381 -13.92 -6.78 -11.98
CA LEU A 381 -12.92 -6.34 -12.95
C LEU A 381 -13.28 -4.95 -13.46
N GLU A 382 -12.35 -4.01 -13.32
CA GLU A 382 -12.61 -2.61 -13.66
C GLU A 382 -12.82 -2.40 -15.15
N LYS A 383 -13.92 -1.71 -15.47
CA LYS A 383 -14.29 -1.29 -16.81
C LYS A 383 -14.66 0.18 -16.78
N TRP A 384 -13.89 1.00 -17.48
CA TRP A 384 -14.11 2.44 -17.55
C TRP A 384 -14.87 2.81 -18.84
N PRO A 385 -16.01 3.52 -18.75
CA PRO A 385 -16.69 4.02 -19.94
C PRO A 385 -15.77 4.85 -20.83
N VAL A 386 -15.84 4.63 -22.15
CA VAL A 386 -14.98 5.30 -23.13
C VAL A 386 -15.19 6.81 -23.13
N ASP A 387 -16.43 7.27 -23.02
CA ASP A 387 -16.80 8.69 -22.95
C ASP A 387 -16.15 9.41 -21.76
N MET A 388 -16.06 8.73 -20.61
CA MET A 388 -15.38 9.25 -19.42
C MET A 388 -13.88 9.39 -19.65
N LEU A 389 -13.24 8.37 -20.23
CA LEU A 389 -11.82 8.42 -20.58
C LEU A 389 -11.53 9.45 -21.67
N GLU A 390 -12.41 9.61 -22.65
CA GLU A 390 -12.29 10.58 -23.74
C GLU A 390 -12.30 12.00 -23.17
N LYS A 391 -13.24 12.29 -22.27
CA LYS A 391 -13.34 13.59 -21.62
C LYS A 391 -12.17 13.86 -20.69
N LEU A 392 -11.81 12.90 -19.84
CA LEU A 392 -10.86 13.12 -18.75
C LEU A 392 -9.39 12.95 -19.19
N LEU A 393 -9.11 11.98 -20.06
CA LEU A 393 -7.77 11.54 -20.45
C LEU A 393 -7.69 11.25 -21.97
N PRO A 394 -7.99 12.22 -22.84
CA PRO A 394 -8.15 11.99 -24.28
C PRO A 394 -6.92 11.35 -24.93
N ARG A 395 -5.70 11.80 -24.57
CA ARG A 395 -4.45 11.24 -25.12
C ARG A 395 -4.25 9.78 -24.71
N ILE A 396 -4.56 9.46 -23.45
CA ILE A 396 -4.45 8.10 -22.92
C ILE A 396 -5.40 7.16 -23.64
N LEU A 397 -6.63 7.62 -23.93
CA LEU A 397 -7.59 6.84 -24.72
C LEU A 397 -7.09 6.57 -26.14
N ILE A 398 -6.50 7.57 -26.81
CA ILE A 398 -5.89 7.38 -28.15
C ILE A 398 -4.81 6.31 -28.11
N ILE A 399 -3.95 6.33 -27.10
CA ILE A 399 -2.90 5.31 -26.90
C ILE A 399 -3.52 3.92 -26.67
N ILE A 400 -4.56 3.82 -25.85
CA ILE A 400 -5.28 2.56 -25.61
C ILE A 400 -5.87 2.01 -26.91
N TYR A 401 -6.49 2.86 -27.74
CA TYR A 401 -7.00 2.45 -29.05
C TYR A 401 -5.90 1.96 -29.99
N ALA A 402 -4.74 2.63 -30.02
CA ALA A 402 -3.60 2.20 -30.83
C ALA A 402 -3.05 0.84 -30.36
N ILE A 403 -2.93 0.62 -29.04
CA ILE A 403 -2.57 -0.67 -28.45
C ILE A 403 -3.60 -1.75 -28.84
N ASN A 404 -4.89 -1.44 -28.71
CA ASN A 404 -5.96 -2.38 -29.07
C ASN A 404 -5.93 -2.72 -30.56
N HIS A 405 -5.76 -1.72 -31.42
CA HIS A 405 -5.66 -1.95 -32.87
C HIS A 405 -4.52 -2.92 -33.19
N GLN A 406 -3.30 -2.66 -32.68
CA GLN A 406 -2.16 -3.56 -32.88
C GLN A 406 -2.42 -4.97 -32.32
N HIS A 407 -3.08 -5.07 -31.17
CA HIS A 407 -3.45 -6.35 -30.57
C HIS A 407 -4.45 -7.11 -31.45
N ILE A 408 -5.54 -6.48 -31.89
CA ILE A 408 -6.55 -7.08 -32.74
C ILE A 408 -5.95 -7.53 -34.09
N GLN A 409 -5.07 -6.72 -34.69
CA GLN A 409 -4.35 -7.12 -35.91
C GLN A 409 -3.50 -8.38 -35.70
N SER A 410 -2.88 -8.54 -34.52
CA SER A 410 -2.16 -9.77 -34.18
C SER A 410 -3.09 -10.98 -34.01
N LEU A 411 -4.27 -10.77 -33.41
CA LEU A 411 -5.26 -11.84 -33.22
C LEU A 411 -5.92 -12.26 -34.53
N LEU A 412 -6.22 -11.33 -35.45
CA LEU A 412 -6.75 -11.64 -36.78
C LEU A 412 -5.82 -12.53 -37.59
N LYS A 413 -4.49 -12.40 -37.39
CA LYS A 413 -3.49 -13.28 -38.02
C LYS A 413 -3.47 -14.68 -37.41
N LEU A 414 -3.70 -14.80 -36.11
CA LEU A 414 -3.70 -16.08 -35.38
C LEU A 414 -5.02 -16.84 -35.52
N PHE A 415 -6.14 -16.12 -35.53
CA PHE A 415 -7.50 -16.66 -35.49
C PHE A 415 -8.42 -15.98 -36.51
N PRO A 416 -8.13 -16.07 -37.82
CA PRO A 416 -8.85 -15.31 -38.86
C PRO A 416 -10.35 -15.61 -38.95
N LYS A 417 -10.81 -16.75 -38.39
CA LYS A 417 -12.21 -17.20 -38.45
C LYS A 417 -12.94 -17.16 -37.09
N ASP A 418 -12.25 -16.85 -36.00
CA ASP A 418 -12.84 -16.86 -34.65
C ASP A 418 -13.07 -15.43 -34.16
N THR A 419 -14.06 -14.77 -34.76
CA THR A 419 -14.40 -13.37 -34.46
C THR A 419 -14.88 -13.18 -33.04
N GLU A 420 -15.56 -14.18 -32.46
CA GLU A 420 -16.02 -14.11 -31.07
C GLU A 420 -14.86 -14.15 -30.06
N ARG A 421 -13.84 -14.98 -30.30
CA ARG A 421 -12.62 -14.94 -29.48
C ARG A 421 -11.93 -13.59 -29.56
N ILE A 422 -11.78 -13.04 -30.76
CA ILE A 422 -11.19 -11.72 -30.96
C ILE A 422 -11.98 -10.65 -30.19
N ARG A 423 -13.33 -10.70 -30.25
CA ARG A 423 -14.21 -9.80 -29.51
C ARG A 423 -14.01 -9.92 -28.00
N ARG A 424 -13.93 -11.13 -27.45
CA ARG A 424 -13.69 -11.37 -26.01
C ARG A 424 -12.31 -10.92 -25.53
N MET A 425 -11.33 -10.89 -26.43
CA MET A 425 -9.95 -10.50 -26.15
C MET A 425 -9.65 -9.03 -26.44
N SER A 426 -10.62 -8.26 -26.95
CA SER A 426 -10.47 -6.83 -27.19
C SER A 426 -10.33 -6.08 -25.87
N ILE A 427 -9.43 -5.10 -25.83
CA ILE A 427 -9.33 -4.14 -24.71
C ILE A 427 -10.60 -3.28 -24.64
N ILE A 428 -11.26 -3.07 -25.78
CA ILE A 428 -12.50 -2.29 -25.89
C ILE A 428 -13.68 -3.25 -25.96
N GLU A 429 -14.56 -3.17 -24.96
CA GLU A 429 -15.85 -3.85 -24.97
C GLU A 429 -16.92 -2.91 -25.53
N GLU A 430 -17.68 -3.37 -26.52
CA GLU A 430 -18.69 -2.53 -27.19
C GLU A 430 -20.04 -2.48 -26.44
N THR A 431 -20.39 -3.52 -25.68
CA THR A 431 -21.71 -3.68 -25.03
C THR A 431 -21.57 -4.00 -23.55
N PRO A 432 -22.52 -3.58 -22.68
CA PRO A 432 -23.69 -2.76 -22.99
C PRO A 432 -23.38 -1.27 -23.18
N ILE A 433 -22.29 -0.79 -22.56
CA ILE A 433 -21.75 0.56 -22.73
C ILE A 433 -20.31 0.38 -23.18
N LYS A 434 -19.91 1.11 -24.23
CA LYS A 434 -18.55 1.03 -24.75
C LYS A 434 -17.54 1.38 -23.65
N SER A 435 -16.70 0.43 -23.28
CA SER A 435 -15.84 0.53 -22.10
C SER A 435 -14.45 -0.05 -22.36
N VAL A 436 -13.45 0.45 -21.65
CA VAL A 436 -12.09 -0.10 -21.63
C VAL A 436 -12.01 -1.14 -20.51
N ASN A 437 -11.69 -2.39 -20.86
CA ASN A 437 -11.44 -3.46 -19.90
C ASN A 437 -9.99 -3.39 -19.41
N MET A 438 -9.82 -2.97 -18.16
CA MET A 438 -8.50 -2.69 -17.58
C MET A 438 -7.71 -3.97 -17.29
N ALA A 439 -8.39 -5.10 -17.06
CA ALA A 439 -7.74 -6.39 -16.89
C ALA A 439 -7.15 -6.89 -18.22
N VAL A 440 -7.91 -6.77 -19.31
CA VAL A 440 -7.43 -7.12 -20.67
C VAL A 440 -6.25 -6.22 -21.07
N LEU A 441 -6.35 -4.91 -20.83
CA LEU A 441 -5.23 -3.98 -21.03
C LEU A 441 -3.98 -4.46 -20.27
N SER A 442 -4.12 -4.79 -18.98
CA SER A 442 -3.01 -5.24 -18.15
C SER A 442 -2.37 -6.54 -18.66
N ILE A 443 -3.18 -7.51 -19.11
CA ILE A 443 -2.73 -8.81 -19.64
C ILE A 443 -1.96 -8.66 -20.96
N VAL A 444 -2.50 -7.86 -21.89
CA VAL A 444 -1.90 -7.63 -23.21
C VAL A 444 -0.54 -6.94 -23.06
N CYS A 445 -0.46 -5.98 -22.14
CA CYS A 445 0.70 -5.09 -22.00
C CYS A 445 1.75 -5.58 -21.00
N SER A 446 1.50 -6.61 -20.20
CA SER A 446 2.47 -7.12 -19.20
C SER A 446 3.23 -8.34 -19.71
N HIS A 447 4.49 -8.50 -19.30
CA HIS A 447 5.28 -9.71 -19.59
C HIS A 447 4.98 -10.88 -18.66
N THR A 448 4.43 -10.61 -17.46
CA THR A 448 4.06 -11.62 -16.47
C THR A 448 2.71 -11.25 -15.86
N ILE A 449 1.87 -12.26 -15.67
CA ILE A 449 0.56 -12.20 -15.03
C ILE A 449 0.57 -13.24 -13.91
N ASN A 450 0.15 -12.89 -12.70
CA ASN A 450 0.03 -13.87 -11.64
C ASN A 450 -1.29 -13.82 -10.87
N GLY A 451 -1.77 -14.99 -10.50
CA GLY A 451 -2.76 -15.15 -9.44
C GLY A 451 -2.11 -15.25 -8.06
N VAL A 452 -2.96 -15.19 -7.04
CA VAL A 452 -2.56 -15.08 -5.62
C VAL A 452 -2.69 -16.35 -4.79
N SER A 453 -3.12 -17.45 -5.43
CA SER A 453 -3.08 -18.80 -4.90
C SER A 453 -3.10 -19.82 -6.05
N LYS A 454 -2.72 -21.07 -5.79
CA LYS A 454 -2.68 -22.12 -6.81
C LYS A 454 -4.05 -22.33 -7.46
N LEU A 455 -5.10 -22.48 -6.64
CA LEU A 455 -6.47 -22.66 -7.13
C LEU A 455 -6.94 -21.44 -7.92
N HIS A 456 -6.72 -20.24 -7.38
CA HIS A 456 -7.05 -18.99 -8.06
C HIS A 456 -6.37 -18.89 -9.43
N THR A 457 -5.07 -19.15 -9.50
CA THR A 457 -4.30 -19.13 -10.74
C THR A 457 -4.82 -20.17 -11.75
N ASN A 458 -5.26 -21.34 -11.29
CA ASN A 458 -5.85 -22.34 -12.17
C ASN A 458 -7.19 -21.86 -12.75
N ILE A 459 -8.04 -21.21 -11.96
CA ILE A 459 -9.30 -20.60 -12.43
C ILE A 459 -9.00 -19.53 -13.48
N LEU A 460 -7.98 -18.68 -13.25
CA LEU A 460 -7.56 -17.68 -14.25
C LEU A 460 -7.14 -18.33 -15.58
N LYS A 461 -6.37 -19.42 -15.52
CA LYS A 461 -5.86 -20.11 -16.72
C LYS A 461 -6.93 -20.88 -17.48
N ASN A 462 -7.86 -21.51 -16.78
CA ASN A 462 -8.79 -22.47 -17.36
C ASN A 462 -10.16 -21.86 -17.68
N GLU A 463 -10.53 -20.77 -17.02
CA GLU A 463 -11.87 -20.18 -17.12
C GLU A 463 -11.79 -18.71 -17.54
N ILE A 464 -11.32 -17.82 -16.65
CA ILE A 464 -11.48 -16.37 -16.80
C ILE A 464 -10.63 -15.79 -17.94
N PHE A 465 -9.36 -16.18 -18.03
CA PHE A 465 -8.41 -15.68 -19.03
C PHE A 465 -7.90 -16.78 -19.94
N LYS A 466 -8.72 -17.82 -20.14
CA LYS A 466 -8.37 -18.99 -20.96
C LYS A 466 -7.88 -18.60 -22.35
N ASP A 467 -8.61 -17.70 -23.01
CA ASP A 467 -8.27 -17.28 -24.37
C ASP A 467 -6.87 -16.66 -24.47
N PHE A 468 -6.43 -15.93 -23.43
CA PHE A 468 -5.08 -15.38 -23.32
C PHE A 468 -4.03 -16.42 -22.94
N TYR A 469 -4.38 -17.36 -22.04
CA TYR A 469 -3.49 -18.44 -21.62
C TYR A 469 -3.13 -19.37 -22.78
N ASP A 470 -4.10 -19.69 -23.64
CA ASP A 470 -3.88 -20.49 -24.84
C ASP A 470 -2.80 -19.88 -25.78
N ILE A 471 -2.69 -18.54 -25.84
CA ILE A 471 -1.73 -17.83 -26.70
C ILE A 471 -0.39 -17.62 -25.98
N TRP A 472 -0.44 -17.23 -24.70
CA TRP A 472 0.73 -16.85 -23.92
C TRP A 472 0.83 -17.63 -22.61
N PRO A 473 0.97 -18.97 -22.65
CA PRO A 473 0.96 -19.78 -21.43
C PRO A 473 2.10 -19.40 -20.48
N MET A 474 3.24 -18.97 -21.03
CA MET A 474 4.43 -18.56 -20.29
C MET A 474 4.25 -17.26 -19.49
N LYS A 475 3.27 -16.41 -19.82
CA LYS A 475 2.98 -15.19 -19.04
C LYS A 475 2.35 -15.53 -17.68
N PHE A 476 1.62 -16.64 -17.56
CA PHE A 476 0.78 -16.92 -16.39
C PHE A 476 1.51 -17.71 -15.29
N GLN A 477 1.76 -17.05 -14.17
CA GLN A 477 2.43 -17.60 -13.00
C GLN A 477 1.51 -17.67 -11.78
N ASN A 478 1.94 -18.42 -10.76
CA ASN A 478 1.34 -18.38 -9.44
C ASN A 478 2.32 -17.71 -8.47
N LYS A 479 1.82 -16.80 -7.63
CA LYS A 479 2.52 -16.29 -6.46
C LYS A 479 1.55 -16.32 -5.29
N THR A 480 1.58 -17.40 -4.52
CA THR A 480 0.70 -17.53 -3.35
C THR A 480 1.00 -16.42 -2.36
N ASN A 481 -0.03 -15.70 -1.92
CA ASN A 481 0.13 -14.62 -0.95
C ASN A 481 0.79 -15.10 0.35
N GLY A 482 1.47 -14.17 1.02
CA GLY A 482 2.08 -14.38 2.32
C GLY A 482 1.81 -13.22 3.26
N ILE A 483 2.16 -13.43 4.52
CA ILE A 483 2.15 -12.41 5.59
C ILE A 483 3.54 -12.29 6.18
N THR A 484 3.90 -11.10 6.65
CA THR A 484 5.17 -10.92 7.37
C THR A 484 5.11 -11.53 8.77
N PRO A 485 6.02 -12.45 9.15
CA PRO A 485 6.08 -12.97 10.52
C PRO A 485 6.49 -11.91 11.55
N ARG A 486 7.11 -10.79 11.13
CA ARG A 486 7.51 -9.71 12.04
C ARG A 486 6.28 -9.08 12.70
N ARG A 487 5.28 -8.70 11.91
CA ARG A 487 4.03 -8.14 12.48
C ARG A 487 3.08 -9.21 13.00
N TRP A 488 2.93 -10.31 12.26
CA TRP A 488 1.88 -11.30 12.50
C TRP A 488 2.28 -12.45 13.45
N LEU A 489 3.47 -12.38 14.04
CA LEU A 489 3.89 -13.29 15.10
C LEU A 489 4.82 -12.58 16.10
N LEU A 490 5.95 -12.04 15.63
CA LEU A 490 6.98 -11.43 16.49
C LEU A 490 6.43 -10.26 17.31
N GLN A 491 5.69 -9.36 16.66
CA GLN A 491 5.09 -8.20 17.31
C GLN A 491 3.85 -8.53 18.14
N CYS A 492 2.94 -9.35 17.61
CA CYS A 492 1.60 -9.49 18.18
C CYS A 492 1.47 -10.59 19.25
N ASN A 493 2.47 -11.48 19.40
CA ASN A 493 2.39 -12.60 20.33
C ASN A 493 3.76 -12.94 20.95
N PRO A 494 4.35 -12.02 21.74
CA PRO A 494 5.68 -12.20 22.34
C PRO A 494 5.78 -13.45 23.21
N GLY A 495 4.74 -13.80 23.98
CA GLY A 495 4.76 -15.03 24.77
C GLY A 495 4.90 -16.31 23.93
N LEU A 496 4.34 -16.34 22.72
CA LEU A 496 4.54 -17.46 21.78
C LEU A 496 5.92 -17.41 21.13
N VAL A 497 6.43 -16.22 20.84
CA VAL A 497 7.79 -16.02 20.32
C VAL A 497 8.81 -16.61 21.27
N ASP A 498 8.72 -16.31 22.57
CA ASP A 498 9.65 -16.82 23.59
C ASP A 498 9.69 -18.34 23.59
N LEU A 499 8.51 -18.99 23.56
CA LEU A 499 8.40 -20.44 23.52
C LEU A 499 9.02 -21.02 22.24
N ILE A 500 8.81 -20.39 21.08
CA ILE A 500 9.41 -20.84 19.82
C ILE A 500 10.93 -20.68 19.88
N CYS A 501 11.42 -19.50 20.31
CA CYS A 501 12.84 -19.19 20.38
C CYS A 501 13.58 -20.09 21.37
N GLU A 502 12.99 -20.43 22.52
CA GLU A 502 13.55 -21.40 23.47
C GLU A 502 13.81 -22.77 22.82
N LYS A 503 12.95 -23.20 21.91
CA LYS A 503 13.02 -24.54 21.30
C LYS A 503 13.85 -24.61 20.04
N ILE A 504 13.80 -23.59 19.19
CA ILE A 504 14.41 -23.66 17.85
C ILE A 504 15.35 -22.49 17.53
N GLY A 505 15.47 -21.50 18.42
CA GLY A 505 16.23 -20.26 18.19
C GLY A 505 15.44 -19.21 17.42
N GLU A 506 16.12 -18.14 16.97
CA GLU A 506 15.50 -16.97 16.31
C GLU A 506 15.55 -17.01 14.76
N GLY A 507 16.16 -18.02 14.16
CA GLY A 507 16.33 -18.13 12.69
C GLY A 507 15.00 -18.03 11.92
N TRP A 508 13.92 -18.53 12.52
CA TRP A 508 12.58 -18.54 11.95
C TRP A 508 12.02 -17.15 11.60
N ILE A 509 12.50 -16.07 12.22
CA ILE A 509 12.00 -14.71 12.01
C ILE A 509 12.23 -14.26 10.54
N THR A 510 13.31 -14.75 9.95
CA THR A 510 13.67 -14.51 8.55
C THR A 510 13.56 -15.75 7.67
N ASP A 511 13.57 -16.96 8.23
CA ASP A 511 13.28 -18.22 7.54
C ASP A 511 12.12 -18.99 8.20
N LEU A 512 10.89 -18.63 7.84
CA LEU A 512 9.68 -19.19 8.46
C LEU A 512 9.55 -20.73 8.29
N PHE A 513 10.31 -21.35 7.38
CA PHE A 513 10.31 -22.81 7.22
C PHE A 513 10.88 -23.54 8.44
N GLU A 514 11.72 -22.89 9.25
CA GLU A 514 12.25 -23.46 10.48
C GLU A 514 11.17 -23.86 11.49
N LEU A 515 9.98 -23.24 11.45
CA LEU A 515 8.84 -23.62 12.29
C LEU A 515 8.44 -25.10 12.13
N LYS A 516 8.79 -25.76 11.02
CA LYS A 516 8.59 -27.21 10.85
C LYS A 516 9.30 -28.04 11.91
N ARG A 517 10.39 -27.54 12.50
CA ARG A 517 11.11 -28.22 13.60
C ARG A 517 10.22 -28.42 14.83
N LEU A 518 9.19 -27.59 15.02
CA LEU A 518 8.22 -27.72 16.11
C LEU A 518 7.32 -28.97 15.97
N LEU A 519 7.25 -29.60 14.79
CA LEU A 519 6.48 -30.84 14.61
C LEU A 519 6.99 -31.98 15.50
N ALA A 520 8.28 -31.98 15.85
CA ALA A 520 8.84 -32.94 16.80
C ALA A 520 8.32 -32.77 18.23
N LEU A 521 7.70 -31.63 18.55
CA LEU A 521 7.13 -31.29 19.86
C LEU A 521 5.59 -31.39 19.87
N ALA A 522 4.97 -31.88 18.80
CA ALA A 522 3.52 -31.91 18.65
C ALA A 522 2.82 -32.73 19.76
N ASP A 523 3.49 -33.76 20.27
CA ASP A 523 2.99 -34.64 21.33
C ASP A 523 3.72 -34.44 22.68
N ASP A 524 4.60 -33.42 22.80
CA ASP A 524 5.30 -33.12 24.05
C ASP A 524 4.34 -32.46 25.05
N PRO A 525 3.99 -33.13 26.19
CA PRO A 525 3.03 -32.59 27.14
C PRO A 525 3.46 -31.26 27.77
N LYS A 526 4.77 -31.03 27.95
CA LYS A 526 5.29 -29.78 28.52
C LYS A 526 5.14 -28.63 27.54
N PHE A 527 5.44 -28.88 26.27
CA PHE A 527 5.26 -27.90 25.20
C PHE A 527 3.78 -27.53 25.04
N LEU A 528 2.89 -28.53 24.99
CA LEU A 528 1.45 -28.33 24.86
C LEU A 528 0.84 -27.57 26.06
N ALA A 529 1.28 -27.88 27.28
CA ALA A 529 0.85 -27.15 28.47
C ALA A 529 1.25 -25.68 28.42
N ARG A 530 2.50 -25.38 28.04
CA ARG A 530 2.99 -23.99 27.91
C ARG A 530 2.28 -23.23 26.79
N LEU A 531 2.04 -23.89 25.65
CA LEU A 531 1.27 -23.33 24.54
C LEU A 531 -0.18 -23.02 24.94
N GLY A 532 -0.82 -23.92 25.70
CA GLY A 532 -2.15 -23.72 26.26
C GLY A 532 -2.21 -22.50 27.20
N GLU A 533 -1.22 -22.36 28.08
CA GLU A 533 -1.10 -21.21 28.98
C GLU A 533 -0.96 -19.89 28.21
N ILE A 534 -0.07 -19.82 27.22
CA ILE A 534 0.10 -18.63 26.37
C ILE A 534 -1.20 -18.26 25.66
N LYS A 535 -1.94 -19.26 25.15
CA LYS A 535 -3.25 -19.01 24.52
C LYS A 535 -4.26 -18.46 25.54
N TYR A 536 -4.29 -19.02 26.75
CA TYR A 536 -5.19 -18.57 27.80
C TYR A 536 -4.90 -17.13 28.26
N GLN A 537 -3.63 -16.79 28.46
CA GLN A 537 -3.22 -15.42 28.81
C GLN A 537 -3.59 -14.41 27.72
N ASN A 538 -3.39 -14.76 26.45
CA ASN A 538 -3.84 -13.93 25.33
C ASN A 538 -5.37 -13.71 25.33
N LYS A 539 -6.17 -14.73 25.71
CA LYS A 539 -7.62 -14.61 25.84
C LYS A 539 -8.02 -13.72 27.02
N ILE A 540 -7.31 -13.80 28.15
CA ILE A 540 -7.51 -12.91 29.30
C ILE A 540 -7.22 -11.45 28.90
N LYS A 541 -6.08 -11.18 28.25
CA LYS A 541 -5.73 -9.83 27.77
C LYS A 541 -6.80 -9.28 26.82
N PHE A 542 -7.28 -10.10 25.90
CA PHE A 542 -8.34 -9.70 24.98
C PHE A 542 -9.70 -9.48 25.68
N ALA A 543 -10.07 -10.32 26.65
CA ALA A 543 -11.29 -10.12 27.45
C ALA A 543 -11.24 -8.82 28.24
N ALA A 544 -10.10 -8.49 28.84
CA ALA A 544 -9.88 -7.21 29.51
C ALA A 544 -10.00 -6.03 28.53
N TYR A 545 -9.45 -6.15 27.32
CA TYR A 545 -9.63 -5.15 26.26
C TYR A 545 -11.10 -4.97 25.87
N VAL A 546 -11.85 -6.06 25.65
CA VAL A 546 -13.29 -5.98 25.28
C VAL A 546 -14.10 -5.33 26.39
N LYS A 547 -13.82 -5.66 27.66
CA LYS A 547 -14.45 -5.02 28.82
C LYS A 547 -14.13 -3.53 28.89
N LYS A 548 -12.86 -3.15 28.74
CA LYS A 548 -12.41 -1.74 28.77
C LYS A 548 -13.03 -0.92 27.64
N THR A 549 -13.07 -1.47 26.42
CA THR A 549 -13.47 -0.74 25.21
C THR A 549 -14.99 -0.72 24.99
N TYR A 550 -15.68 -1.83 25.30
CA TYR A 550 -17.09 -2.02 24.98
C TYR A 550 -17.98 -2.25 26.20
N GLY A 551 -17.41 -2.41 27.41
CA GLY A 551 -18.18 -2.68 28.62
C GLY A 551 -18.80 -4.08 28.66
N ILE A 552 -18.31 -5.02 27.84
CA ILE A 552 -18.84 -6.38 27.72
C ILE A 552 -17.88 -7.35 28.42
N ASP A 553 -18.40 -8.13 29.37
CA ASP A 553 -17.68 -9.24 29.98
C ASP A 553 -17.79 -10.49 29.08
N ILE A 554 -16.63 -11.10 28.77
CA ILE A 554 -16.55 -12.36 28.02
C ILE A 554 -15.75 -13.39 28.81
N ASP A 555 -16.14 -14.66 28.72
CA ASP A 555 -15.51 -15.76 29.45
C ASP A 555 -14.25 -16.27 28.72
N PRO A 556 -13.03 -16.06 29.27
CA PRO A 556 -11.79 -16.50 28.65
C PRO A 556 -11.58 -18.01 28.70
N THR A 557 -12.43 -18.79 29.38
CA THR A 557 -12.40 -20.26 29.35
C THR A 557 -13.16 -20.84 28.16
N SER A 558 -14.12 -20.10 27.62
CA SER A 558 -14.92 -20.49 26.44
C SER A 558 -14.12 -20.55 25.14
N ILE A 559 -14.65 -21.21 24.09
CA ILE A 559 -14.05 -21.13 22.75
C ILE A 559 -14.26 -19.72 22.18
N PHE A 560 -13.18 -19.05 21.78
CA PHE A 560 -13.24 -17.80 21.02
C PHE A 560 -13.37 -18.10 19.53
N ASP A 561 -14.58 -17.95 18.99
CA ASP A 561 -14.94 -18.21 17.60
C ASP A 561 -15.01 -16.88 16.83
N VAL A 562 -14.02 -16.60 15.97
CA VAL A 562 -13.77 -15.26 15.44
C VAL A 562 -13.86 -15.23 13.91
N GLN A 563 -14.76 -14.40 13.38
CA GLN A 563 -14.87 -14.10 11.95
C GLN A 563 -14.69 -12.59 11.70
N VAL A 564 -13.44 -12.18 11.47
CA VAL A 564 -13.09 -10.78 11.16
C VAL A 564 -12.64 -10.61 9.71
N LYS A 565 -13.39 -9.81 8.94
CA LYS A 565 -13.14 -9.46 7.53
C LYS A 565 -14.19 -8.46 7.04
N ARG A 566 -13.92 -7.74 5.94
CA ARG A 566 -14.94 -6.90 5.25
C ARG A 566 -16.26 -7.69 5.13
N ILE A 567 -17.39 -7.04 5.41
CA ILE A 567 -18.70 -7.67 5.31
C ILE A 567 -19.08 -7.77 3.83
N HIS A 568 -19.41 -8.98 3.37
CA HIS A 568 -19.79 -9.24 1.99
C HIS A 568 -20.53 -10.58 1.87
N GLU A 569 -21.55 -10.66 1.02
CA GLU A 569 -22.35 -11.88 0.81
C GLU A 569 -21.51 -13.14 0.52
N TYR A 570 -20.52 -13.08 -0.38
CA TYR A 570 -19.67 -14.24 -0.68
C TYR A 570 -18.81 -14.71 0.51
N LYS A 571 -18.60 -13.87 1.52
CA LYS A 571 -17.88 -14.22 2.76
C LYS A 571 -18.76 -14.88 3.80
N ARG A 572 -20.07 -14.93 3.56
CA ARG A 572 -21.06 -15.73 4.28
C ARG A 572 -21.10 -15.46 5.79
N GLN A 573 -20.96 -14.21 6.23
CA GLN A 573 -21.24 -13.84 7.63
C GLN A 573 -22.66 -14.25 8.05
N LEU A 574 -23.63 -14.13 7.14
CA LEU A 574 -25.01 -14.57 7.37
C LEU A 574 -25.10 -16.08 7.67
N MET A 575 -24.31 -16.92 7.01
CA MET A 575 -24.25 -18.36 7.30
C MET A 575 -23.72 -18.62 8.72
N ASN A 576 -22.78 -17.82 9.20
CA ASN A 576 -22.32 -17.89 10.58
C ASN A 576 -23.42 -17.47 11.56
N CYS A 577 -24.19 -16.42 11.25
CA CYS A 577 -25.36 -16.04 12.06
C CYS A 577 -26.40 -17.18 12.16
N LEU A 578 -26.68 -17.90 11.07
CA LEU A 578 -27.57 -19.06 11.10
C LEU A 578 -27.04 -20.18 12.01
N TYR A 579 -25.71 -20.39 12.02
CA TYR A 579 -25.08 -21.32 12.96
C TYR A 579 -25.25 -20.88 14.42
N ILE A 580 -25.07 -19.60 14.73
CA ILE A 580 -25.28 -19.04 16.08
C ILE A 580 -26.73 -19.25 16.53
N ILE A 581 -27.70 -18.93 15.67
CA ILE A 581 -29.13 -19.13 15.95
C ILE A 581 -29.44 -20.61 16.20
N THR A 582 -28.81 -21.51 15.43
CA THR A 582 -28.95 -22.95 15.60
C THR A 582 -28.45 -23.41 16.98
N LEU A 583 -27.26 -22.96 17.40
CA LEU A 583 -26.70 -23.28 18.72
C LEU A 583 -27.61 -22.75 19.83
N TYR A 584 -28.06 -21.49 19.72
CA TYR A 584 -28.96 -20.87 20.67
C TYR A 584 -30.25 -21.68 20.84
N ASN A 585 -30.91 -22.05 19.73
CA ASN A 585 -32.15 -22.83 19.77
C ASN A 585 -31.95 -24.23 20.39
N ARG A 586 -30.82 -24.90 20.13
CA ARG A 586 -30.49 -26.19 20.74
C ARG A 586 -30.27 -26.08 22.25
N ILE A 587 -29.62 -25.02 22.72
CA ILE A 587 -29.46 -24.73 24.15
C ILE A 587 -30.81 -24.47 24.79
N LYS A 588 -31.67 -23.66 24.17
CA LYS A 588 -33.03 -23.39 24.67
C LYS A 588 -33.90 -24.65 24.73
N HIS A 589 -33.74 -25.56 23.77
CA HIS A 589 -34.50 -26.81 23.72
C HIS A 589 -34.03 -27.84 24.76
N ASN A 590 -32.73 -27.95 25.01
CA ASN A 590 -32.18 -28.81 26.07
C ASN A 590 -31.20 -28.04 26.96
N PRO A 591 -31.69 -27.25 27.94
CA PRO A 591 -30.84 -26.40 28.78
C PRO A 591 -29.85 -27.16 29.67
N LYS A 592 -30.15 -28.43 30.00
CA LYS A 592 -29.28 -29.31 30.80
C LYS A 592 -28.35 -30.17 29.93
N GLY A 593 -28.37 -29.98 28.61
CA GLY A 593 -27.48 -30.67 27.69
C GLY A 593 -26.02 -30.28 27.90
N ASN A 594 -25.11 -31.16 27.49
CA ASN A 594 -23.68 -30.87 27.50
C ASN A 594 -23.33 -29.95 26.30
N HIS A 595 -23.33 -28.63 26.53
CA HIS A 595 -23.00 -27.63 25.52
C HIS A 595 -21.63 -27.02 25.82
N THR A 596 -20.73 -26.99 24.84
CA THR A 596 -19.43 -26.32 25.00
C THR A 596 -19.60 -24.79 24.98
N PRO A 597 -19.11 -24.05 25.99
CA PRO A 597 -19.20 -22.58 26.01
C PRO A 597 -18.46 -21.94 24.83
N ARG A 598 -19.06 -20.92 24.21
CA ARG A 598 -18.47 -20.17 23.10
C ARG A 598 -18.72 -18.68 23.24
N THR A 599 -17.72 -17.87 22.92
CA THR A 599 -17.86 -16.44 22.61
C THR A 599 -17.65 -16.27 21.11
N VAL A 600 -18.73 -15.98 20.39
CA VAL A 600 -18.67 -15.76 18.93
C VAL A 600 -18.52 -14.27 18.64
N MET A 601 -17.51 -13.92 17.86
CA MET A 601 -17.14 -12.55 17.52
C MET A 601 -17.14 -12.38 15.99
N ILE A 602 -17.99 -11.49 15.50
CA ILE A 602 -18.05 -11.11 14.08
C ILE A 602 -17.69 -9.63 13.97
N GLY A 603 -16.74 -9.30 13.10
CA GLY A 603 -16.28 -7.93 12.92
C GLY A 603 -15.92 -7.61 11.48
N GLY A 604 -16.26 -6.40 11.02
CA GLY A 604 -15.99 -5.97 9.66
C GLY A 604 -16.74 -4.70 9.30
N LYS A 605 -16.20 -3.99 8.31
CA LYS A 605 -16.85 -2.81 7.71
C LYS A 605 -17.69 -3.23 6.49
N VAL A 606 -18.86 -2.61 6.32
CA VAL A 606 -19.64 -2.64 5.06
C VAL A 606 -19.21 -1.46 4.19
N GLY A 607 -19.22 -1.59 2.86
CA GLY A 607 -18.91 -0.45 1.98
C GLY A 607 -19.87 0.72 2.23
N MET A 608 -19.43 1.96 1.96
CA MET A 608 -20.31 3.12 2.01
C MET A 608 -21.41 2.93 0.96
N ILE A 609 -22.68 3.00 1.37
CA ILE A 609 -23.86 2.93 0.49
C ILE A 609 -24.10 4.30 -0.13
#